data_AF-A0AAJ2BE54-F1
#
_entry.id   AF-A0AAJ2BE54-F1
#
_cell.length_a   1.000
_cell.length_b   1.000
_cell.length_c   1.000
_cell.angle_alpha   90.00
_cell.angle_beta   90.00
_cell.angle_gamma   90.00
#
_symmetry.space_group_name_H-M   'P 1'
#
loop_
_entity.id
_entity.type
_entity.pdbx_description
1 polymer ?
#
loop_
_entity_poly.entity_id
_entity_poly.type
_entity_poly.pdbx_seq_one_letter_code
_entity_poly.pdbx_strand_id
1 'polypeptide(L)'
;MYREEPVLSEFLAAGDDINLALLRIDCKEFATEGDRRVARRAVFAKAMTKHRLPDLRSTVLCHEISALVANRPAMMRLFDYSELEAMCKLRVAPSLVDRFIAAKRRNPLFGLGEIVALAVYSPGRHQWGHIWHE
;
A
#
# COMPACT_ATOMS: atom_id res chain seq x y z
N MET A 1 8.13 4.10 -23.58
CA MET A 1 8.02 2.73 -23.03
C MET A 1 6.71 2.71 -22.25
N TYR A 2 5.63 2.18 -22.83
CA TYR A 2 4.36 2.05 -22.12
C TYR A 2 4.56 0.94 -21.09
N ARG A 3 4.66 1.29 -19.80
CA ARG A 3 4.54 0.30 -18.73
C ARG A 3 3.06 -0.11 -18.73
N GLU A 4 2.77 -1.35 -19.09
CA GLU A 4 1.47 -1.93 -18.78
C GLU A 4 1.21 -1.74 -17.29
N GLU A 5 0.02 -1.24 -16.94
CA GLU A 5 -0.36 -1.13 -15.53
C GLU A 5 -0.29 -2.53 -14.92
N PRO A 6 0.36 -2.67 -13.77
CA PRO A 6 0.49 -3.98 -13.16
C PRO A 6 -0.87 -4.57 -12.82
N VAL A 7 -1.02 -5.88 -13.01
CA VAL A 7 -2.25 -6.58 -12.67
C VAL A 7 -2.45 -6.49 -11.15
N LEU A 8 -3.51 -5.79 -10.71
CA LEU A 8 -3.76 -5.53 -9.29
C LEU A 8 -3.74 -6.80 -8.43
N SER A 9 -4.23 -7.92 -8.94
CA SER A 9 -4.22 -9.20 -8.23
C SER A 9 -2.80 -9.73 -7.95
N GLU A 10 -1.85 -9.51 -8.87
CA GLU A 10 -0.45 -9.92 -8.66
C GLU A 10 0.23 -9.03 -7.62
N PHE A 11 -0.07 -7.73 -7.64
CA PHE A 11 0.41 -6.78 -6.64
C PHE A 11 -0.14 -7.08 -5.24
N LEU A 12 -1.42 -7.41 -5.14
CA LEU A 12 -2.04 -7.83 -3.89
C LEU A 12 -1.42 -9.11 -3.35
N ALA A 13 -1.20 -10.11 -4.20
CA ALA A 13 -0.53 -11.36 -3.80
C ALA A 13 0.89 -11.12 -3.27
N ALA A 14 1.66 -10.24 -3.92
CA ALA A 14 2.98 -9.83 -3.44
C ALA A 14 2.88 -9.12 -2.07
N GLY A 15 1.91 -8.23 -1.90
CA GLY A 15 1.65 -7.54 -0.65
C GLY A 15 1.22 -8.48 0.49
N ASP A 16 0.35 -9.45 0.22
CA ASP A 16 -0.13 -10.44 1.19
C ASP A 16 1.03 -11.32 1.70
N ASP A 17 1.92 -11.75 0.80
CA ASP A 17 3.13 -12.48 1.16
C ASP A 17 4.04 -11.67 2.09
N ILE A 18 4.22 -10.38 1.81
CA ILE A 18 5.01 -9.47 2.65
C ILE A 18 4.33 -9.31 4.01
N ASN A 19 3.03 -9.02 4.04
CA ASN A 19 2.24 -8.85 5.25
C ASN A 19 2.34 -10.08 6.16
N LEU A 20 2.16 -11.27 5.61
CA LEU A 20 2.28 -12.52 6.36
C LEU A 20 3.72 -12.74 6.88
N ALA A 21 4.73 -12.44 6.07
CA ALA A 21 6.12 -12.57 6.48
C ALA A 21 6.52 -11.57 7.59
N LEU A 22 6.00 -10.34 7.54
CA LEU A 22 6.21 -9.34 8.59
C LEU A 22 5.50 -9.71 9.89
N LEU A 23 4.25 -10.20 9.84
CA LEU A 23 3.55 -10.71 11.02
C LEU A 23 4.34 -11.84 11.70
N ARG A 24 4.97 -12.73 10.93
CA ARG A 24 5.85 -13.78 11.47
C ARG A 24 7.11 -13.23 12.13
N ILE A 25 7.60 -12.06 11.72
CA ILE A 25 8.71 -11.37 12.38
C ILE A 25 8.22 -10.75 13.68
N ASP A 26 7.06 -10.09 13.69
CA ASP A 26 6.53 -9.43 14.88
C ASP A 26 6.23 -10.43 16.01
N CYS A 27 5.90 -11.68 15.67
CA CYS A 27 5.73 -12.77 16.63
C CYS A 27 7.05 -13.36 17.17
N LYS A 28 8.23 -12.93 16.68
CA LYS A 28 9.53 -13.46 17.13
C LYS A 28 10.18 -12.53 18.15
N GLU A 29 10.80 -13.14 19.14
CA GLU A 29 11.74 -12.44 20.02
C GLU A 29 13.10 -12.31 19.32
N PHE A 30 13.60 -11.08 19.25
CA PHE A 30 14.92 -10.76 18.72
C PHE A 30 15.81 -10.27 19.85
N ALA A 31 17.11 -10.61 19.78
CA ALA A 31 18.09 -10.15 20.77
C ALA A 31 18.27 -8.63 20.73
N THR A 32 18.18 -8.01 19.54
CA THR A 32 18.26 -6.56 19.37
C THR A 32 17.24 -6.04 18.35
N GLU A 33 16.94 -4.73 18.43
CA GLU A 33 16.18 -4.03 17.40
C GLU A 33 16.93 -3.97 16.05
N GLY A 34 18.26 -4.09 16.07
CA GLY A 34 19.08 -4.22 14.86
C GLY A 34 18.74 -5.51 14.10
N ASP A 35 18.67 -6.64 14.81
CA ASP A 35 18.35 -7.94 14.22
C ASP A 35 16.94 -7.96 13.62
N ARG A 36 15.99 -7.33 14.33
CA ARG A 36 14.61 -7.16 13.84
C ARG A 36 14.59 -6.37 12.53
N ARG A 37 15.32 -5.25 12.46
CA ARG A 37 15.43 -4.44 11.22
C ARG A 37 16.06 -5.22 10.07
N VAL A 38 17.11 -5.99 10.32
CA VAL A 38 17.73 -6.86 9.29
C VAL A 38 16.74 -7.90 8.79
N ALA A 39 16.00 -8.56 9.68
CA ALA A 39 14.98 -9.53 9.30
C ALA A 39 13.87 -8.90 8.45
N ARG A 40 13.39 -7.69 8.81
CA ARG A 40 12.39 -6.95 8.01
C ARG A 40 12.91 -6.61 6.61
N ARG A 41 14.15 -6.11 6.50
CA ARG A 41 14.78 -5.83 5.20
C ARG A 41 14.88 -7.08 4.34
N ALA A 42 15.21 -8.23 4.93
CA ALA A 42 15.27 -9.51 4.22
C ALA A 42 13.90 -9.94 3.65
N VAL A 43 12.79 -9.61 4.32
CA VAL A 43 11.44 -9.89 3.80
C VAL A 43 11.18 -9.12 2.50
N PHE A 44 11.45 -7.81 2.49
CA PHE A 44 11.27 -6.99 1.29
C PHE A 44 12.19 -7.44 0.16
N ALA A 45 13.47 -7.72 0.44
CA ALA A 45 14.41 -8.22 -0.56
C ALA A 45 13.97 -9.58 -1.15
N LYS A 46 13.46 -10.48 -0.31
CA LYS A 46 12.93 -11.78 -0.77
C LYS A 46 11.69 -11.61 -1.63
N ALA A 47 10.77 -10.73 -1.25
CA ALA A 47 9.56 -10.44 -2.00
C ALA A 47 9.88 -9.82 -3.37
N MET A 48 10.85 -8.90 -3.43
CA MET A 48 11.35 -8.32 -4.69
C MET A 48 11.78 -9.41 -5.66
N THR A 49 12.64 -10.32 -5.21
CA THR A 49 13.14 -11.41 -6.06
C THR A 49 12.03 -12.39 -6.46
N LYS A 50 11.16 -12.77 -5.51
CA LYS A 50 10.07 -13.73 -5.75
C LYS A 50 9.05 -13.21 -6.78
N HIS A 51 8.66 -11.94 -6.64
CA HIS A 51 7.59 -11.32 -7.44
C HIS A 51 8.11 -10.45 -8.58
N ARG A 52 9.43 -10.44 -8.83
CA ARG A 52 10.09 -9.64 -9.87
C ARG A 52 9.75 -8.15 -9.79
N LEU A 53 9.64 -7.62 -8.57
CA LEU A 53 9.31 -6.22 -8.35
C LEU A 53 10.54 -5.35 -8.68
N PRO A 54 10.35 -4.20 -9.35
CA PRO A 54 11.46 -3.45 -9.93
C PRO A 54 12.35 -2.77 -8.89
N ASP A 55 11.78 -2.39 -7.75
CA ASP A 55 12.49 -1.69 -6.70
C ASP A 55 11.80 -1.85 -5.32
N LEU A 56 12.51 -1.41 -4.29
CA LEU A 56 12.00 -1.41 -2.92
C LEU A 56 10.72 -0.58 -2.79
N ARG A 57 10.62 0.52 -3.53
CA ARG A 57 9.48 1.43 -3.48
C ARG A 57 8.19 0.75 -3.90
N SER A 58 8.23 0.03 -5.02
CA SER A 58 7.12 -0.76 -5.55
C SER A 58 6.75 -1.90 -4.61
N THR A 59 7.73 -2.48 -3.93
CA THR A 59 7.53 -3.58 -2.97
C THR A 59 6.83 -3.12 -1.70
N VAL A 60 7.24 -1.98 -1.15
CA VAL A 60 6.55 -1.34 -0.03
C VAL A 60 5.14 -0.94 -0.44
N LEU A 61 4.96 -0.42 -1.65
CA LEU A 61 3.62 -0.08 -2.15
C LEU A 61 2.70 -1.30 -2.25
N CYS A 62 3.21 -2.47 -2.69
CA CYS A 62 2.44 -3.73 -2.67
C CYS A 62 1.96 -4.06 -1.25
N HIS A 63 2.87 -4.00 -0.27
CA HIS A 63 2.57 -4.21 1.14
C HIS A 63 1.47 -3.26 1.64
N GLU A 64 1.56 -1.97 1.32
CA GLU A 64 0.60 -0.95 1.73
C GLU A 64 -0.77 -1.11 1.08
N ILE A 65 -0.82 -1.37 -0.23
CA ILE A 65 -2.08 -1.58 -0.97
C ILE A 65 -2.76 -2.85 -0.46
N SER A 66 -2.02 -3.95 -0.29
CA SER A 66 -2.57 -5.19 0.30
C SER A 66 -3.11 -4.93 1.71
N ALA A 67 -2.37 -4.24 2.57
CA ALA A 67 -2.84 -3.92 3.92
C ALA A 67 -4.10 -3.05 3.89
N LEU A 68 -4.17 -2.08 2.98
CA LEU A 68 -5.34 -1.22 2.78
C LEU A 68 -6.58 -2.03 2.37
N VAL A 69 -6.43 -2.93 1.40
CA VAL A 69 -7.51 -3.80 0.89
C VAL A 69 -7.91 -4.85 1.92
N ALA A 70 -6.97 -5.45 2.65
CA ALA A 70 -7.26 -6.44 3.70
C ALA A 70 -8.16 -5.86 4.80
N ASN A 71 -7.97 -4.59 5.15
CA ASN A 71 -8.82 -3.89 6.12
C ASN A 71 -10.17 -3.46 5.53
N ARG A 72 -10.28 -3.33 4.20
CA ARG A 72 -11.47 -2.85 3.47
C ARG A 72 -11.67 -3.61 2.16
N PRO A 73 -12.15 -4.88 2.18
CA PRO A 73 -12.18 -5.73 1.00
C PRO A 73 -13.00 -5.19 -0.18
N ALA A 74 -13.98 -4.30 0.09
CA ALA A 74 -14.76 -3.63 -0.94
C ALA A 74 -13.89 -2.79 -1.90
N MET A 75 -12.72 -2.33 -1.46
CA MET A 75 -11.83 -1.49 -2.26
C MET A 75 -11.34 -2.21 -3.52
N MET A 76 -11.11 -3.52 -3.46
CA MET A 76 -10.64 -4.33 -4.58
C MET A 76 -11.58 -4.29 -5.80
N ARG A 77 -12.88 -4.03 -5.58
CA ARG A 77 -13.88 -3.94 -6.66
C ARG A 77 -14.26 -2.52 -7.03
N LEU A 78 -13.94 -1.57 -6.16
CA LEU A 78 -14.33 -0.17 -6.32
C LEU A 78 -13.21 0.66 -6.93
N PHE A 79 -11.95 0.36 -6.62
CA PHE A 79 -10.83 1.17 -7.02
C PHE A 79 -9.85 0.40 -7.89
N ASP A 80 -9.33 1.08 -8.92
CA ASP A 80 -8.25 0.56 -9.74
C ASP A 80 -6.89 0.72 -9.03
N TYR A 81 -5.85 0.19 -9.67
CA TYR A 81 -4.49 0.25 -9.12
C TYR A 81 -4.02 1.69 -8.90
N SER A 82 -4.24 2.57 -9.88
CA SER A 82 -3.78 3.97 -9.84
C SER A 82 -4.43 4.76 -8.70
N GLU A 83 -5.70 4.49 -8.42
CA GLU A 83 -6.43 5.07 -7.28
C GLU A 83 -5.94 4.54 -5.93
N LEU A 84 -5.72 3.23 -5.81
CA LEU A 84 -5.18 2.62 -4.58
C LEU A 84 -3.74 3.10 -4.31
N GLU A 85 -2.91 3.19 -5.35
CA GLU A 85 -1.57 3.73 -5.28
C GLU A 85 -1.59 5.19 -4.80
N ALA A 86 -2.50 6.01 -5.33
CA ALA A 86 -2.66 7.39 -4.89
C ALA A 86 -3.02 7.47 -3.40
N MET A 87 -3.98 6.68 -2.92
CA MET A 87 -4.36 6.67 -1.50
C MET A 87 -3.20 6.29 -0.58
N CYS A 88 -2.41 5.28 -0.95
CA CYS A 88 -1.23 4.87 -0.19
C CYS A 88 -0.14 5.94 -0.18
N LYS A 89 0.20 6.50 -1.36
CA LYS A 89 1.20 7.56 -1.49
C LYS A 89 0.82 8.83 -0.73
N LEU A 90 -0.48 9.15 -0.69
CA LEU A 90 -1.02 10.30 0.03
C LEU A 90 -1.17 10.03 1.54
N ARG A 91 -0.96 8.80 2.01
CA ARG A 91 -1.15 8.40 3.42
C ARG A 91 -2.54 8.79 3.94
N VAL A 92 -3.56 8.54 3.11
CA VAL A 92 -4.95 8.90 3.42
C VAL A 92 -5.37 8.25 4.74
N ALA A 93 -5.85 9.06 5.67
CA ALA A 93 -6.32 8.57 6.96
C ALA A 93 -7.46 7.56 6.78
N PRO A 94 -7.57 6.52 7.63
CA PRO A 94 -8.60 5.48 7.49
C PRO A 94 -10.03 6.04 7.36
N SER A 95 -10.35 7.08 8.13
CA SER A 95 -11.66 7.74 8.08
C SER A 95 -11.97 8.43 6.74
N LEU A 96 -10.95 8.90 6.03
CA LEU A 96 -11.11 9.49 4.70
C LEU A 96 -11.22 8.41 3.63
N VAL A 97 -10.54 7.27 3.78
CA VAL A 97 -10.75 6.09 2.92
C VAL A 97 -12.21 5.62 2.97
N ASP A 98 -12.81 5.57 4.17
CA ASP A 98 -14.22 5.19 4.33
C ASP A 98 -15.16 6.16 3.61
N ARG A 99 -14.82 7.46 3.61
CA ARG A 99 -15.55 8.48 2.83
C ARG A 99 -15.39 8.28 1.33
N PHE A 100 -14.20 7.93 0.85
CA PHE A 100 -13.96 7.64 -0.56
C PHE A 100 -14.76 6.42 -1.02
N ILE A 101 -14.82 5.35 -0.22
CA ILE A 101 -15.67 4.19 -0.49
C ILE A 101 -17.14 4.60 -0.60
N ALA A 102 -17.63 5.40 0.34
CA ALA A 102 -19.00 5.89 0.32
C ALA A 102 -19.28 6.80 -0.90
N ALA A 103 -18.34 7.67 -1.26
CA ALA A 103 -18.44 8.55 -2.42
C ALA A 103 -18.49 7.75 -3.73
N LYS A 104 -17.57 6.81 -3.93
CA LYS A 104 -17.49 5.98 -5.14
C LYS A 104 -18.70 5.07 -5.32
N ARG A 105 -19.25 4.55 -4.21
CA ARG A 105 -20.52 3.80 -4.24
C ARG A 105 -21.72 4.63 -4.69
N ARG A 106 -21.73 5.93 -4.37
CA ARG A 106 -22.82 6.86 -4.76
C ARG A 106 -22.63 7.44 -6.15
N ASN A 107 -21.38 7.65 -6.55
CA ASN A 107 -20.99 8.21 -7.83
C ASN A 107 -19.85 7.39 -8.43
N PRO A 108 -20.13 6.49 -9.39
CA PRO A 108 -19.09 5.69 -10.05
C PRO A 108 -18.02 6.50 -10.79
N LEU A 109 -18.28 7.78 -11.12
CA LEU A 109 -17.31 8.68 -11.74
C LEU A 109 -16.30 9.26 -10.74
N PHE A 110 -16.54 9.11 -9.43
CA PHE A 110 -15.55 9.46 -8.42
C PHE A 110 -14.32 8.58 -8.62
N GLY A 111 -13.16 9.20 -8.83
CA GLY A 111 -11.93 8.46 -9.00
C GLY A 111 -10.68 9.25 -8.64
N LEU A 112 -9.60 9.03 -9.39
CA LEU A 112 -8.27 9.54 -9.06
C LEU A 112 -8.24 11.06 -8.85
N GLY A 113 -8.94 11.82 -9.70
CA GLY A 113 -8.99 13.28 -9.62
C GLY A 113 -9.58 13.77 -8.29
N GLU A 114 -10.71 13.20 -7.89
CA GLU A 114 -11.37 13.53 -6.63
C GLU A 114 -10.58 13.06 -5.41
N ILE A 115 -9.95 11.88 -5.49
CA ILE A 115 -9.09 11.35 -4.42
C ILE A 115 -7.93 12.31 -4.14
N VAL A 116 -7.22 12.73 -5.20
CA VAL A 116 -6.09 13.66 -5.07
C VAL A 116 -6.56 15.01 -4.55
N ALA A 117 -7.64 15.57 -5.12
CA ALA A 117 -8.18 16.85 -4.66
C ALA A 117 -8.55 16.80 -3.17
N LEU A 118 -9.37 15.83 -2.76
CA LEU A 118 -9.84 15.72 -1.38
C LEU A 118 -8.72 15.42 -0.39
N ALA A 119 -7.71 14.63 -0.78
CA ALA A 119 -6.55 14.37 0.07
C ALA A 119 -5.69 15.62 0.27
N VAL A 120 -5.48 16.43 -0.77
CA VAL A 120 -4.72 17.69 -0.68
C VAL A 120 -5.42 18.73 0.20
N TYR A 121 -6.76 18.80 0.13
CA TYR A 121 -7.55 19.73 0.95
C TYR A 121 -7.87 19.21 2.36
N SER A 122 -7.47 17.98 2.71
CA SER A 122 -7.76 17.40 4.02
C SER A 122 -6.81 17.96 5.08
N PRO A 123 -7.31 18.58 6.17
CA PRO A 123 -6.49 19.19 7.22
C PRO A 123 -5.73 18.17 8.09
N GLY A 124 -5.90 16.86 7.85
CA GLY A 124 -5.04 15.83 8.44
C GLY A 124 -3.61 16.02 7.94
N ARG A 125 -2.59 15.81 8.79
CA ARG A 125 -1.18 15.93 8.38
C ARG A 125 -0.82 14.80 7.40
N HIS A 126 -0.84 15.07 6.10
CA HIS A 126 -0.40 14.13 5.07
C HIS A 126 1.11 14.34 4.89
N GLN A 127 1.94 13.38 5.31
CA GLN A 127 3.37 13.45 5.08
C GLN A 127 3.70 12.89 3.69
N TRP A 128 4.19 13.76 2.82
CA TRP A 128 4.85 13.34 1.59
C TRP A 128 6.23 12.75 1.93
N GLY A 129 6.48 11.50 1.53
CA GLY A 129 7.83 11.05 1.16
C GLY A 129 8.87 10.69 2.23
N HIS A 130 8.58 10.66 3.54
CA HIS A 130 9.68 10.51 4.53
C HIS A 130 10.10 9.07 4.92
N ILE A 131 9.38 8.01 4.51
CA ILE A 131 9.75 6.63 4.90
C ILE A 131 10.69 5.96 3.88
N TRP A 132 11.07 6.66 2.80
CA TRP A 132 11.94 6.10 1.76
C TRP A 132 13.43 6.16 2.09
N HIS A 133 13.79 6.71 3.25
CA HIS A 133 15.17 6.78 3.75
C HIS A 133 15.28 6.04 5.09
N GLU A 134 15.60 4.75 5.05
CA GLU A 134 16.25 4.02 6.16
C GLU A 134 17.38 3.14 5.67
#